data_AF-A0A1C5PSN8-F1
#
_entry.id   AF-A0A1C5PSN8-F1
#
_cell.length_a   1.000
_cell.length_b   1.000
_cell.length_c   1.000
_cell.angle_alpha   90.00
_cell.angle_beta   90.00
_cell.angle_gamma   90.00
#
_symmetry.space_group_name_H-M   'P 1'
#
loop_
_entity.id
_entity.type
_entity.pdbx_description
1 polymer ?
#
loop_
_entity_poly.entity_id
_entity_poly.type
_entity_poly.pdbx_seq_one_letter_code
_entity_poly.pdbx_strand_id
1 'polypeptide(L)'
;MPESQICYLSELVERNLDEILQQTEFSLKNYVGLTPEEASKTVNLALSHIIGRNSVSQPEQLQSICIATDSNPDFVLTEITLC
;
A
#
# COMPACT_ATOMS: atom_id res chain seq x y z
N MET A 1 -0.58 20.13 -6.54
CA MET A 1 -0.91 20.54 -5.15
C MET A 1 0.37 21.06 -4.52
N PRO A 2 0.37 22.17 -3.76
CA PRO A 2 1.58 22.69 -3.12
C PRO A 2 2.12 21.69 -2.09
N GLU A 3 3.44 21.49 -2.03
CA GLU A 3 4.07 20.55 -1.09
C GLU A 3 3.69 20.81 0.37
N SER A 4 3.50 22.08 0.75
CA SER A 4 3.05 22.47 2.09
C SER A 4 1.66 21.94 2.46
N GLN A 5 0.75 21.81 1.49
CA GLN A 5 -0.56 21.20 1.73
C GLN A 5 -0.46 19.69 1.85
N ILE A 6 0.49 19.06 1.15
CA ILE A 6 0.73 17.62 1.24
C ILE A 6 1.25 17.28 2.64
N CYS A 7 2.25 18.02 3.15
CA CYS A 7 2.77 17.82 4.50
C CYS A 7 1.70 17.96 5.58
N TYR A 8 0.85 19.00 5.49
CA TYR A 8 -0.24 19.19 6.45
C TYR A 8 -1.25 18.03 6.44
N LEU A 9 -1.63 17.56 5.25
CA LEU A 9 -2.55 16.42 5.14
C LEU A 9 -1.88 15.13 5.61
N SER A 10 -0.59 14.94 5.37
CA SER A 10 0.16 13.80 5.90
C SER A 10 0.15 13.78 7.43
N GLU A 11 0.44 14.90 8.08
CA GLU A 11 0.38 14.98 9.55
C GLU A 11 -1.02 14.69 10.10
N LEU A 12 -2.07 15.16 9.42
CA LEU A 12 -3.44 14.91 9.82
C LEU A 12 -3.78 13.41 9.72
N VAL A 13 -3.35 12.76 8.63
CA VAL A 13 -3.52 11.32 8.43
C VAL A 13 -2.74 10.53 9.47
N GLU A 14 -1.49 10.91 9.77
CA GLU A 14 -0.67 10.26 10.79
C GLU A 14 -1.32 10.29 12.18
N ARG A 15 -1.82 11.46 12.61
CA ARG A 15 -2.51 11.59 13.92
C ARG A 15 -3.78 10.74 13.98
N ASN A 16 -4.57 10.73 12.91
CA ASN A 16 -5.79 9.94 12.85
C ASN A 16 -5.48 8.43 12.88
N LEU A 17 -4.44 7.99 12.17
CA LEU A 17 -4.00 6.59 12.22
C LEU A 17 -3.55 6.19 13.62
N ASP A 18 -2.77 7.03 14.32
CA ASP A 18 -2.35 6.76 15.70
C ASP A 18 -3.55 6.58 16.65
N GLU A 19 -4.56 7.45 16.56
CA GLU A 19 -5.79 7.35 17.36
C GLU A 19 -6.55 6.04 17.10
N ILE A 20 -6.72 5.67 15.83
CA ILE A 20 -7.38 4.41 15.44
C ILE A 20 -6.62 3.20 15.97
N LEU A 21 -5.29 3.22 15.91
CA LEU A 21 -4.45 2.11 16.38
C LEU A 21 -4.55 1.95 17.90
N GLN A 22 -4.48 3.05 18.66
CA GLN A 22 -4.66 3.02 20.11
C GLN A 22 -6.04 2.51 20.49
N GLN A 23 -7.09 2.97 19.82
CA GLN A 23 -8.47 2.53 20.06
C GLN A 23 -8.65 1.04 19.74
N THR A 24 -8.00 0.56 18.69
CA THR A 24 -8.01 -0.85 18.30
C THR A 24 -7.31 -1.70 19.35
N GLU A 25 -6.12 -1.30 19.80
CA GLU A 25 -5.39 -2.01 20.85
C GLU A 25 -6.18 -2.04 22.17
N PHE A 26 -6.81 -0.93 22.54
CA PHE A 26 -7.71 -0.85 23.68
C PHE A 26 -8.89 -1.82 23.54
N SER A 27 -9.50 -1.89 22.36
CA SER A 27 -10.64 -2.76 22.11
C SER A 27 -10.26 -4.24 22.16
N LEU A 28 -9.09 -4.60 21.64
CA LEU A 28 -8.54 -5.96 21.70
C LEU A 28 -8.27 -6.39 23.15
N LYS A 29 -7.74 -5.51 24.00
CA LYS A 29 -7.53 -5.81 25.41
C LYS A 29 -8.85 -5.98 26.17
N ASN A 30 -9.78 -5.04 25.99
CA ASN A 30 -10.95 -4.95 26.86
C ASN A 30 -12.16 -5.79 26.40
N TYR A 31 -12.35 -5.97 25.10
CA TYR A 31 -13.52 -6.68 24.55
C TYR A 31 -13.20 -8.09 24.05
N VAL A 32 -11.98 -8.31 23.57
CA VAL A 32 -11.51 -9.63 23.11
C VAL A 32 -10.76 -10.37 24.23
N GLY A 33 -10.23 -9.65 25.22
CA GLY A 33 -9.52 -10.22 26.36
C GLY A 33 -8.06 -10.58 26.06
N LEU A 34 -7.46 -9.99 25.02
CA LEU A 34 -6.04 -10.20 24.71
C LEU A 34 -5.14 -9.56 25.75
N THR A 35 -3.99 -10.18 26.00
CA THR A 35 -2.92 -9.52 26.75
C THR A 35 -2.40 -8.29 25.99
N PRO A 36 -1.75 -7.32 26.67
CA PRO A 36 -1.18 -6.16 25.99
C PRO A 36 -0.20 -6.52 24.87
N GLU A 37 0.59 -7.58 25.08
CA GLU A 37 1.56 -8.06 24.10
C GLU A 37 0.86 -8.66 22.86
N GLU A 38 -0.18 -9.47 23.06
CA GLU A 38 -0.95 -10.07 21.96
C GLU A 38 -1.72 -9.01 21.17
N ALA A 39 -2.30 -8.02 21.84
CA ALA A 39 -2.99 -6.91 21.18
C ALA A 39 -2.01 -6.11 20.30
N SER A 40 -0.84 -5.74 20.84
CA SER A 40 0.19 -5.02 20.10
C SER A 40 0.73 -5.84 18.92
N LYS A 41 1.01 -7.14 19.11
CA LYS A 41 1.43 -8.04 18.01
C LYS A 41 0.36 -8.12 16.91
N THR A 42 -0.90 -8.23 17.29
CA THR A 42 -2.03 -8.31 16.35
C THR A 42 -2.15 -7.04 15.51
N VAL A 43 -2.07 -5.87 16.15
CA VAL A 43 -2.12 -4.57 15.47
C VAL A 43 -0.92 -4.41 14.52
N ASN A 44 0.29 -4.72 14.97
CA ASN A 44 1.50 -4.62 14.14
C ASN A 44 1.48 -5.57 12.94
N LEU A 45 0.98 -6.80 13.13
CA LEU A 45 0.83 -7.77 12.05
C LEU A 45 -0.18 -7.26 11.00
N ALA A 46 -1.33 -6.74 11.45
CA ALA A 46 -2.33 -6.17 10.55
C ALA A 46 -1.78 -4.96 9.78
N LEU A 47 -1.06 -4.05 10.44
CA LEU A 47 -0.40 -2.93 9.80
C LEU A 47 0.62 -3.37 8.74
N SER A 48 1.47 -4.35 9.06
CA SER A 48 2.44 -4.91 8.11
C SER A 48 1.75 -5.47 6.87
N HIS A 49 0.62 -6.18 7.04
CA HIS A 49 -0.18 -6.67 5.91
C HIS A 49 -0.81 -5.53 5.09
N ILE A 50 -1.32 -4.48 5.74
CA ILE A 50 -1.91 -3.33 5.03
C ILE A 50 -0.83 -2.59 4.23
N ILE A 51 0.33 -2.33 4.84
CA ILE A 51 1.46 -1.71 4.17
C ILE A 51 1.92 -2.59 3.01
N GLY A 52 2.14 -3.90 3.24
CA GLY A 52 2.55 -4.84 2.21
C GLY A 52 1.55 -4.98 1.05
N ARG A 53 0.24 -4.85 1.30
CA ARG A 53 -0.79 -4.83 0.25
C ARG A 53 -0.79 -3.53 -0.57
N ASN A 54 -0.41 -2.42 0.05
CA ASN A 54 -0.34 -1.11 -0.59
C ASN A 54 1.05 -0.78 -1.14
N SER A 55 2.05 -1.60 -0.82
CA SER A 55 3.33 -1.62 -1.52
C SER A 55 3.04 -2.00 -2.97
N VAL A 56 2.96 -0.99 -3.83
CA VAL A 56 3.12 -1.17 -5.26
C VAL A 56 4.47 -1.88 -5.43
N SER A 57 4.42 -3.20 -5.66
CA SER A 57 5.50 -3.84 -6.40
C SER A 57 5.65 -2.96 -7.63
N GLN A 58 6.80 -2.30 -7.81
CA GLN A 58 7.05 -1.58 -9.05
C GLN A 58 6.58 -2.52 -10.17
N PRO A 59 5.69 -2.09 -11.08
CA PRO A 59 5.40 -2.93 -12.23
C PRO A 59 6.76 -3.33 -12.78
N GLU A 60 6.99 -4.65 -12.90
CA GLU A 60 8.21 -5.20 -13.49
C GLU A 60 8.58 -4.28 -14.63
N GLN A 61 9.76 -3.62 -14.51
CA GLN A 61 10.28 -2.62 -15.44
C GLN A 61 9.78 -3.01 -16.83
N LEU A 62 8.86 -2.23 -17.42
CA LEU A 62 8.22 -2.57 -18.69
C LEU A 62 9.34 -2.75 -19.72
N GLN A 63 9.82 -3.99 -19.90
CA GLN A 63 11.07 -4.25 -20.64
C GLN A 63 10.88 -3.92 -22.11
N SER A 64 9.65 -4.10 -22.61
CA SER A 64 9.27 -3.66 -23.94
C SER A 64 7.78 -3.32 -24.06
N ILE A 65 7.49 -2.34 -24.93
CA ILE A 65 6.14 -2.12 -25.45
C ILE A 65 6.07 -2.77 -26.84
N CYS A 66 5.14 -3.71 -27.02
CA CYS A 66 4.83 -4.31 -28.31
C CYS A 66 3.60 -3.64 -28.92
N ILE A 67 3.76 -3.04 -30.10
CA ILE A 67 2.63 -2.52 -30.89
C ILE A 67 2.29 -3.59 -31.95
N ALA A 68 1.11 -4.21 -31.82
CA ALA A 68 0.57 -5.17 -32.78
C ALA A 68 -0.63 -4.57 -33.53
N THR A 69 -0.89 -5.06 -34.75
CA THR A 69 -2.11 -4.68 -35.49
C THR A 69 -3.31 -5.47 -34.99
N ASP A 70 -4.50 -4.86 -35.01
CA ASP A 70 -5.78 -5.51 -34.67
C ASP A 70 -6.09 -6.75 -35.53
N SER A 71 -5.38 -6.91 -36.66
CA SER A 71 -5.60 -7.98 -37.64
C SER A 71 -4.82 -9.27 -37.36
N ASN A 72 -3.74 -9.22 -36.57
CA ASN A 72 -2.99 -10.42 -36.17
C ASN A 72 -2.09 -10.12 -34.93
N PRO A 73 -2.42 -10.67 -33.74
CA PRO A 73 -1.66 -10.41 -32.51
C PRO A 73 -0.27 -11.06 -32.50
N ASP A 74 0.01 -12.01 -33.41
CA ASP A 74 1.32 -12.68 -33.51
C ASP A 74 2.35 -11.89 -34.34
N PHE A 75 1.95 -10.77 -34.97
CA PHE A 75 2.84 -9.89 -35.73
C PHE A 75 3.07 -8.57 -34.99
N VAL A 76 4.22 -8.47 -34.30
CA VAL A 76 4.67 -7.23 -33.67
C VAL A 76 5.25 -6.30 -34.74
N LEU A 77 4.68 -5.10 -34.90
CA LEU A 77 5.17 -4.12 -35.88
C LEU A 77 6.50 -3.51 -35.45
N THR A 78 6.69 -3.32 -34.15
CA THR A 78 7.90 -2.76 -33.55
C THR A 78 7.89 -3.08 -32.06
N GLU A 79 9.04 -3.51 -31.56
CA GLU A 79 9.33 -3.67 -30.15
C GLU A 79 10.19 -2.48 -29.69
N ILE A 80 9.69 -1.70 -28.74
CA ILE A 80 10.45 -0.60 -28.13
C ILE A 80 10.95 -1.07 -26.78
N THR A 81 12.26 -1.28 -26.65
CA THR A 81 12.91 -1.54 -25.37
C THR A 81 12.92 -0.24 -24.55
N LEU A 82 12.34 -0.26 -23.35
CA LEU A 82 12.38 0.88 -22.45
C LEU A 82 13.47 0.65 -21.40
N CYS A 83 14.50 1.49 -21.43
CA CYS A 83 15.61 1.49 -20.47
C CYS A 83 15.17 2.06 -19.13
#